data_AF-A0A4P5WAL8-F1
#
_entry.id   AF-A0A4P5WAL8-F1
#
_cell.length_a   1.000
_cell.length_b   1.000
_cell.length_c   1.000
_cell.angle_alpha   90.00
_cell.angle_beta   90.00
_cell.angle_gamma   90.00
#
_symmetry.space_group_name_H-M   'P 1'
#
loop_
_entity.id
_entity.type
_entity.pdbx_description
1 polymer ?
#
loop_
_entity_poly.entity_id
_entity_poly.type
_entity_poly.pdbx_seq_one_letter_code
_entity_poly.pdbx_strand_id
1 'polypeptide(L)'
;MGGHAVTPRLEIPMHHATHQLPSTRIVVRARWRSVATTVALLVVPTLAFPQGGTATMPTMPTTAIARRAADIWNATATARTNGAYDLATGKSVDGNVATLNGPVTIAGTIRGSLVAINADVRLAAGARVERDLIVIGGTITGADSASLGGEIVHQAELLRYHLENDRIQIDREPEDDDSWWQRRKIRREWTRGAAYSEFLYVASRTYNRVEGWSFVAGPRIQRPTSFGAINVELFGVVRAAKPMRWDRETVGHEAKAELLFGKPIGVAFGARAFDLMQPTESWQLGEGEVGLASALLHEDYRDYYVRHGGEIFVRLVAGKEADLTLALTDEQWGNRLARDPWTLTHAEDPWRPNPTLDAGSVHLLTTRLRIDTRTRESSPLGGWYVHAEFEQGGGRITRLGAPILTFAPRAPEQIWYSRAFVDLRRYNQIAPGLSLDLRVAAGGWVAGDPLPTQRRLGVGGPGTIPGYAFRTSSGSPTSADLFNCTTSVIQPGTPAQCDRVALAQAQLRSNFLFDAWRDDLHDDWWRPGFNHRTAWVLFADAGRGWMVHRESGSAPTPVSRDAIPALNSFKMDLGAGVDFGDFGVYWAKAVRDNDAPIRLIVRLQRRF
;
A
#
# COMPACT_ATOMS: atom_id res chain seq x y z
N MET A 1 24.80 -88.50 36.58
CA MET A 1 23.67 -88.23 37.49
C MET A 1 23.83 -86.79 37.95
N GLY A 2 23.09 -85.76 37.55
CA GLY A 2 21.77 -85.65 36.93
C GLY A 2 20.98 -84.61 37.72
N GLY A 3 20.61 -83.49 37.09
CA GLY A 3 19.58 -82.53 37.55
C GLY A 3 19.99 -81.57 38.68
N HIS A 4 19.49 -80.33 38.78
CA HIS A 4 18.38 -79.68 38.10
C HIS A 4 18.59 -78.15 38.04
N ALA A 5 18.40 -77.58 36.86
CA ALA A 5 18.17 -76.16 36.67
C ALA A 5 16.71 -75.83 37.02
N VAL A 6 16.49 -74.79 37.84
CA VAL A 6 15.16 -74.29 38.18
C VAL A 6 14.94 -72.95 37.47
N THR A 7 14.13 -72.98 36.42
CA THR A 7 13.52 -71.81 35.77
C THR A 7 12.25 -71.39 36.50
N PRO A 8 12.02 -70.10 36.79
CA PRO A 8 10.71 -69.62 37.18
C PRO A 8 9.82 -69.36 35.95
N ARG A 9 8.65 -69.99 35.98
CA ARG A 9 7.54 -69.90 35.02
C ARG A 9 6.77 -68.60 35.31
N LEU A 10 6.75 -67.65 34.37
CA LEU A 10 5.85 -66.49 34.47
C LEU A 10 4.64 -66.74 33.56
N GLU A 11 3.47 -66.85 34.18
CA GLU A 11 2.18 -67.00 33.52
C GLU A 11 1.80 -65.73 32.76
N ILE A 12 1.33 -65.90 31.53
CA ILE A 12 0.79 -64.83 30.68
C ILE A 12 -0.75 -64.88 30.81
N PRO A 13 -1.42 -63.85 31.34
CA PRO A 13 -2.85 -63.67 31.17
C PRO A 13 -3.13 -62.91 29.87
N MET A 14 -3.80 -63.57 28.93
CA MET A 14 -4.42 -62.90 27.77
C MET A 14 -5.66 -62.13 28.24
N HIS A 15 -5.59 -60.79 28.23
CA HIS A 15 -6.77 -59.93 28.28
C HIS A 15 -7.01 -59.30 26.90
N HIS A 16 -8.15 -59.65 26.30
CA HIS A 16 -8.74 -58.94 25.19
C HIS A 16 -9.04 -57.48 25.60
N ALA A 17 -8.28 -56.53 25.07
CA ALA A 17 -8.60 -55.11 25.15
C ALA A 17 -9.13 -54.62 23.81
N THR A 18 -10.43 -54.35 23.78
CA THR A 18 -11.14 -53.63 22.72
C THR A 18 -10.54 -52.25 22.51
N HIS A 19 -10.03 -51.98 21.30
CA HIS A 19 -9.63 -50.64 20.86
C HIS A 19 -10.86 -49.73 20.72
N GLN A 20 -11.13 -48.91 21.74
CA GLN A 20 -11.96 -47.71 21.62
C GLN A 20 -11.05 -46.51 21.37
N LEU A 21 -11.18 -45.91 20.18
CA LEU A 21 -10.61 -44.60 19.85
C LEU A 21 -11.17 -43.53 20.80
N PRO A 22 -10.34 -42.70 21.45
CA PRO A 22 -10.85 -41.59 22.24
C PRO A 22 -11.39 -40.51 21.29
N SER A 23 -12.71 -40.42 21.20
CA SER A 23 -13.39 -39.27 20.60
C SER A 23 -13.29 -38.08 21.56
N THR A 24 -12.22 -37.29 21.44
CA THR A 24 -12.12 -35.99 22.10
C THR A 24 -13.06 -35.00 21.40
N ARG A 25 -14.31 -34.95 21.89
CA ARG A 25 -15.21 -33.81 21.62
C ARG A 25 -14.67 -32.60 22.38
N ILE A 26 -13.89 -31.78 21.70
CA ILE A 26 -13.50 -30.44 22.18
C ILE A 26 -14.75 -29.57 22.12
N VAL A 27 -15.40 -29.38 23.27
CA VAL A 27 -16.50 -28.43 23.43
C VAL A 27 -15.88 -27.03 23.54
N VAL A 28 -15.80 -26.31 22.42
CA VAL A 28 -15.48 -24.88 22.39
C VAL A 28 -16.65 -24.14 23.05
N ARG A 29 -16.60 -23.92 24.37
CA ARG A 29 -17.48 -22.95 25.04
C ARG A 29 -17.00 -21.54 24.72
N ALA A 30 -17.35 -21.11 23.51
CA ALA A 30 -17.29 -19.75 23.05
C ALA A 30 -18.11 -18.83 23.98
N ARG A 31 -17.45 -18.10 24.90
CA ARG A 31 -18.01 -16.86 25.47
C ARG A 31 -17.92 -15.75 24.41
N TRP A 32 -18.67 -15.91 23.32
CA TRP A 32 -18.77 -14.99 22.18
C TRP A 32 -20.10 -14.21 22.23
N ARG A 33 -20.38 -13.64 23.39
CA ARG A 33 -21.50 -12.75 23.63
C ARG A 33 -20.89 -11.64 24.48
N SER A 34 -20.37 -10.54 23.94
CA SER A 34 -21.15 -9.30 23.83
C SER A 34 -20.37 -8.14 23.16
N VAL A 35 -19.29 -8.38 22.41
CA VAL A 35 -18.45 -7.28 21.86
C VAL A 35 -18.51 -7.17 20.33
N ALA A 36 -18.69 -8.28 19.61
CA ALA A 36 -18.76 -8.28 18.14
C ALA A 36 -20.02 -7.57 17.59
N THR A 37 -21.12 -7.55 18.35
CA THR A 37 -22.40 -6.96 17.90
C THR A 37 -22.45 -5.44 18.03
N THR A 38 -21.56 -4.81 18.82
CA THR A 38 -21.58 -3.35 19.04
C THR A 38 -20.61 -2.59 18.13
N VAL A 39 -19.57 -3.24 17.60
CA VAL A 39 -18.58 -2.56 16.72
C VAL A 39 -18.98 -2.59 15.24
N ALA A 40 -19.77 -3.58 14.79
CA ALA A 40 -20.27 -3.62 13.41
C ALA A 40 -21.34 -2.55 13.10
N LEU A 41 -21.92 -1.89 14.12
CA LEU A 41 -22.99 -0.90 13.98
C LEU A 41 -22.54 0.56 14.16
N LEU A 42 -21.25 0.82 14.45
CA LEU A 42 -20.74 2.18 14.74
C LEU A 42 -19.79 2.75 13.67
N VAL A 43 -19.58 2.06 12.53
CA VAL A 43 -18.80 2.59 11.40
C VAL A 43 -19.62 2.51 10.10
N VAL A 44 -20.87 2.96 10.15
CA VAL A 44 -21.42 3.68 9.00
C VAL A 44 -21.19 5.14 9.34
N PRO A 45 -20.11 5.79 8.85
CA PRO A 45 -20.15 7.23 8.82
C PRO A 45 -21.31 7.56 7.88
N THR A 46 -22.41 8.08 8.43
CA THR A 46 -23.31 8.92 7.66
C THR A 46 -22.46 10.10 7.23
N LEU A 47 -21.72 9.96 6.13
CA LEU A 47 -21.14 11.06 5.39
C LEU A 47 -22.31 11.81 4.78
N ALA A 48 -22.99 12.59 5.61
CA ALA A 48 -23.82 13.67 5.13
C ALA A 48 -22.88 14.65 4.43
N PHE A 49 -22.95 14.70 3.10
CA PHE A 49 -22.30 15.74 2.31
C PHE A 49 -22.95 17.08 2.70
N PRO A 50 -22.26 18.02 3.35
CA PRO A 50 -22.80 19.36 3.48
C PRO A 50 -22.79 19.99 2.08
N GLN A 51 -23.98 20.16 1.48
CA GLN A 51 -24.17 21.08 0.37
C GLN A 51 -24.11 22.51 0.90
N GLY A 52 -22.89 22.99 1.17
CA GLY A 52 -22.61 24.40 1.43
C GLY A 52 -22.32 25.09 0.10
N GLY A 53 -23.28 25.85 -0.40
CA GLY A 53 -23.14 26.65 -1.61
C GLY A 53 -22.05 27.71 -1.47
N THR A 54 -20.97 27.54 -2.22
CA THR A 54 -20.15 28.62 -2.77
C THR A 54 -19.83 28.23 -4.20
N ALA A 55 -19.97 29.19 -5.13
CA ALA A 55 -19.86 28.97 -6.57
C ALA A 55 -18.54 28.26 -6.92
N THR A 56 -18.63 26.95 -7.15
CA THR A 56 -17.49 26.09 -7.51
C THR A 56 -17.77 25.61 -8.93
N MET A 57 -16.82 25.84 -9.84
CA MET A 57 -16.85 25.23 -11.18
C MET A 57 -17.17 23.73 -11.04
N PRO A 58 -18.11 23.18 -11.82
CA PRO A 58 -18.48 21.79 -11.70
C PRO A 58 -17.26 20.91 -12.01
N THR A 59 -16.71 20.26 -11.00
CA THR A 59 -15.63 19.28 -11.16
C THR A 59 -16.24 17.99 -11.70
N MET A 60 -16.35 17.89 -13.03
CA MET A 60 -16.59 16.61 -13.66
C MET A 60 -15.43 15.64 -13.34
N PRO A 61 -15.70 14.34 -13.15
CA PRO A 61 -14.64 13.35 -12.97
C PRO A 61 -13.65 13.42 -14.14
N THR A 62 -12.34 13.39 -13.88
CA THR A 62 -11.30 13.45 -14.94
C THR A 62 -11.49 12.38 -16.01
N THR A 63 -12.01 11.21 -15.66
CA THR A 63 -12.34 10.15 -16.63
C THR A 63 -13.49 10.51 -17.56
N ALA A 64 -14.42 11.38 -17.14
CA ALA A 64 -15.51 11.86 -17.97
C ALA A 64 -15.01 12.92 -18.96
N ILE A 65 -14.12 13.81 -18.52
CA ILE A 65 -13.47 14.83 -19.38
C ILE A 65 -12.60 14.14 -20.45
N ALA A 66 -11.76 13.18 -20.05
CA ALA A 66 -10.93 12.40 -20.96
C ALA A 66 -11.78 11.67 -22.01
N ARG A 67 -12.88 11.02 -21.61
CA ARG A 67 -13.80 10.38 -22.56
C ARG A 67 -14.44 11.39 -23.50
N ARG A 68 -14.94 12.51 -22.99
CA ARG A 68 -15.53 13.58 -23.81
C ARG A 68 -14.52 14.10 -24.86
N ALA A 69 -13.28 14.33 -24.47
CA ALA A 69 -12.22 14.74 -25.39
C ALA A 69 -11.90 13.67 -26.43
N ALA A 70 -11.79 12.39 -26.02
CA ALA A 70 -11.59 11.28 -26.94
C ALA A 70 -12.78 11.09 -27.90
N ASP A 71 -14.01 11.29 -27.43
CA ASP A 71 -15.23 11.20 -28.25
C ASP A 71 -15.27 12.30 -29.31
N ILE A 72 -14.91 13.54 -28.93
CA ILE A 72 -14.79 14.65 -29.89
C ILE A 72 -13.66 14.39 -30.88
N TRP A 73 -12.48 13.94 -30.43
CA TRP A 73 -11.40 13.56 -31.34
C TRP A 73 -11.84 12.45 -32.30
N ASN A 74 -12.54 11.42 -31.82
CA ASN A 74 -12.92 10.26 -32.61
C ASN A 74 -14.14 10.51 -33.53
N ALA A 75 -14.81 11.66 -33.42
CA ALA A 75 -15.95 12.00 -34.26
C ALA A 75 -15.52 12.32 -35.70
N THR A 76 -16.29 11.85 -36.68
CA THR A 76 -15.99 12.00 -38.11
C THR A 76 -16.00 13.44 -38.60
N ALA A 77 -16.74 14.33 -37.93
CA ALA A 77 -16.88 15.74 -38.29
C ALA A 77 -15.84 16.66 -37.62
N THR A 78 -14.86 16.11 -36.91
CA THR A 78 -13.83 16.89 -36.20
C THR A 78 -12.61 17.10 -37.10
N ALA A 79 -12.17 18.35 -37.23
CA ALA A 79 -10.88 18.68 -37.82
C ALA A 79 -9.76 18.28 -36.85
N ARG A 80 -8.93 17.30 -37.24
CA ARG A 80 -7.90 16.70 -36.38
C ARG A 80 -6.52 17.10 -36.84
N THR A 81 -5.69 17.52 -35.90
CA THR A 81 -4.29 17.87 -36.14
C THR A 81 -3.41 17.21 -35.08
N ASN A 82 -2.27 16.65 -35.49
CA ASN A 82 -1.22 16.20 -34.58
C ASN A 82 -0.01 17.11 -34.80
N GLY A 83 0.50 17.73 -33.73
CA GLY A 83 1.47 18.82 -33.78
C GLY A 83 0.82 20.21 -33.69
N ALA A 84 1.57 21.24 -34.07
CA ALA A 84 1.15 22.63 -33.92
C ALA A 84 -0.08 22.98 -34.78
N TYR A 85 -0.97 23.82 -34.24
CA TYR A 85 -2.16 24.30 -34.94
C TYR A 85 -2.35 25.81 -34.75
N ASP A 86 -2.35 26.55 -35.85
CA ASP A 86 -2.54 28.01 -35.84
C ASP A 86 -3.75 28.42 -36.69
N LEU A 87 -4.69 29.14 -36.07
CA LEU A 87 -5.83 29.75 -36.77
C LEU A 87 -5.65 31.27 -36.83
N ALA A 88 -5.25 31.77 -38.00
CA ALA A 88 -5.01 33.20 -38.21
C ALA A 88 -6.28 34.06 -38.11
N THR A 89 -6.09 35.35 -37.86
CA THR A 89 -7.17 36.35 -37.82
C THR A 89 -7.97 36.36 -39.12
N GLY A 90 -9.29 36.49 -39.01
CA GLY A 90 -10.21 36.50 -40.15
C GLY A 90 -10.48 35.13 -40.78
N LYS A 91 -9.85 34.06 -40.31
CA LYS A 91 -10.19 32.68 -40.69
C LYS A 91 -11.25 32.11 -39.76
N SER A 92 -12.17 31.32 -40.33
CA SER A 92 -13.17 30.58 -39.57
C SER A 92 -13.14 29.09 -39.91
N VAL A 93 -13.30 28.24 -38.89
CA VAL A 93 -13.52 26.80 -39.06
C VAL A 93 -14.94 26.48 -38.63
N ASP A 94 -15.68 25.82 -39.51
CA ASP A 94 -17.02 25.30 -39.22
C ASP A 94 -16.89 23.88 -38.67
N GLY A 95 -17.29 23.67 -37.41
CA GLY A 95 -17.18 22.38 -36.73
C GLY A 95 -16.15 22.32 -35.60
N ASN A 96 -15.95 21.13 -35.05
CA ASN A 96 -15.04 20.92 -33.93
C ASN A 96 -13.59 20.85 -34.42
N VAL A 97 -12.66 21.37 -33.63
CA VAL A 97 -11.22 21.27 -33.86
C VAL A 97 -10.61 20.50 -32.70
N ALA A 98 -9.80 19.49 -33.01
CA ALA A 98 -9.06 18.74 -32.00
C ALA A 98 -7.58 18.64 -32.36
N THR A 99 -6.70 18.94 -31.40
CA THR A 99 -5.24 18.96 -31.59
C THR A 99 -4.56 18.03 -30.59
N LEU A 100 -3.57 17.25 -31.04
CA LEU A 100 -2.71 16.41 -30.21
C LEU A 100 -1.27 16.92 -30.20
N ASN A 101 -0.61 16.89 -29.04
CA ASN A 101 0.85 16.99 -28.89
C ASN A 101 1.51 18.20 -29.59
N GLY A 102 0.90 19.37 -29.53
CA GLY A 102 1.50 20.57 -30.12
C GLY A 102 0.80 21.86 -29.70
N PRO A 103 1.49 23.01 -29.75
CA PRO A 103 0.91 24.29 -29.36
C PRO A 103 -0.24 24.70 -30.27
N VAL A 104 -1.24 25.34 -29.69
CA VAL A 104 -2.44 25.82 -30.38
C VAL A 104 -2.54 27.34 -30.26
N THR A 105 -2.41 28.08 -31.35
CA THR A 105 -2.68 29.53 -31.36
C THR A 105 -3.98 29.83 -32.11
N ILE A 106 -4.95 30.46 -31.44
CA ILE A 106 -6.20 30.88 -32.08
C ILE A 106 -6.28 32.39 -32.10
N ALA A 107 -6.36 32.96 -33.30
CA ALA A 107 -6.67 34.37 -33.56
C ALA A 107 -7.93 34.58 -34.42
N GLY A 108 -8.50 33.50 -34.97
CA GLY A 108 -9.74 33.48 -35.75
C GLY A 108 -10.96 32.95 -34.98
N THR A 109 -11.92 32.39 -35.72
CA THR A 109 -13.20 31.89 -35.18
C THR A 109 -13.37 30.38 -35.36
N ILE A 110 -13.68 29.65 -34.30
CA ILE A 110 -14.08 28.24 -34.35
C ILE A 110 -15.59 28.18 -34.06
N ARG A 111 -16.39 27.79 -35.06
CA ARG A 111 -17.85 27.58 -34.94
C ARG A 111 -18.16 26.18 -34.43
N GLY A 112 -17.56 25.83 -33.30
CA GLY A 112 -17.61 24.51 -32.69
C GLY A 112 -16.79 24.47 -31.41
N SER A 113 -16.49 23.26 -30.93
CA SER A 113 -15.65 23.07 -29.74
C SER A 113 -14.17 22.96 -30.13
N LEU A 114 -13.29 23.48 -29.28
CA LEU A 114 -11.84 23.28 -29.38
C LEU A 114 -11.40 22.27 -28.32
N VAL A 115 -10.75 21.19 -28.75
CA VAL A 115 -10.17 20.17 -27.87
C VAL A 115 -8.65 20.15 -28.07
N ALA A 116 -7.88 20.52 -27.05
CA ALA A 116 -6.42 20.45 -27.08
C ALA A 116 -5.97 19.36 -26.11
N ILE A 117 -5.28 18.33 -26.61
CA ILE A 117 -4.82 17.19 -25.83
C ILE A 117 -3.28 17.19 -25.84
N ASN A 118 -2.70 17.22 -24.65
CA ASN A 118 -1.27 17.36 -24.39
C ASN A 118 -0.68 18.58 -25.12
N ALA A 119 -1.39 19.70 -25.04
CA ALA A 119 -1.17 20.88 -25.88
C ALA A 119 -1.52 22.17 -25.12
N ASP A 120 -0.63 23.17 -25.19
CA ASP A 120 -0.89 24.52 -24.67
C ASP A 120 -1.75 25.32 -25.66
N VAL A 121 -2.71 26.09 -25.15
CA VAL A 121 -3.61 26.94 -25.94
C VAL A 121 -3.33 28.40 -25.66
N ARG A 122 -3.09 29.17 -26.72
CA ARG A 122 -2.96 30.62 -26.69
C ARG A 122 -4.06 31.26 -27.53
N LEU A 123 -4.93 32.02 -26.87
CA LEU A 123 -5.99 32.77 -27.50
C LEU A 123 -5.54 34.22 -27.68
N ALA A 124 -5.47 34.68 -28.93
CA ALA A 124 -5.19 36.08 -29.22
C ALA A 124 -6.44 36.95 -28.96
N ALA A 125 -6.22 38.25 -28.79
CA ALA A 125 -7.31 39.21 -28.61
C ALA A 125 -8.31 39.13 -29.78
N GLY A 126 -9.59 38.95 -29.46
CA GLY A 126 -10.67 38.82 -30.45
C GLY A 126 -10.88 37.40 -31.02
N ALA A 127 -10.10 36.41 -30.57
CA ALA A 127 -10.35 35.01 -30.88
C ALA A 127 -11.75 34.58 -30.40
N ARG A 128 -12.42 33.71 -31.15
CA ARG A 128 -13.77 33.24 -30.81
C ARG A 128 -13.87 31.72 -30.90
N VAL A 129 -14.33 31.08 -29.83
CA VAL A 129 -14.74 29.67 -29.81
C VAL A 129 -16.21 29.64 -29.42
N GLU A 130 -17.10 29.24 -30.33
CA GLU A 130 -18.54 29.37 -30.13
C GLU A 130 -19.14 28.33 -29.17
N ARG A 131 -18.46 27.19 -28.97
CA ARG A 131 -18.87 26.15 -28.02
C ARG A 131 -17.80 25.92 -26.95
N ASP A 132 -17.49 24.67 -26.64
CA ASP A 132 -16.66 24.30 -25.49
C ASP A 132 -15.17 24.46 -25.80
N LEU A 133 -14.38 24.81 -24.78
CA LEU A 133 -12.93 24.77 -24.80
C LEU A 133 -12.47 23.69 -23.82
N ILE A 134 -11.95 22.57 -24.33
CA ILE A 134 -11.43 21.47 -23.51
C ILE A 134 -9.92 21.39 -23.70
N VAL A 135 -9.16 21.61 -22.64
CA VAL A 135 -7.69 21.51 -22.67
C VAL A 135 -7.25 20.48 -21.65
N ILE A 136 -6.62 19.41 -22.12
CA ILE A 136 -6.07 18.32 -21.31
C ILE A 136 -4.56 18.32 -21.47
N GLY A 137 -3.80 18.30 -20.38
CA GLY A 137 -2.34 18.17 -20.43
C GLY A 137 -1.58 19.39 -20.92
N GLY A 138 -2.19 20.57 -20.85
CA GLY A 138 -1.57 21.84 -21.24
C GLY A 138 -2.18 23.02 -20.50
N THR A 139 -1.79 24.23 -20.84
CA THR A 139 -2.19 25.49 -20.21
C THR A 139 -3.04 26.35 -21.14
N ILE A 140 -3.78 27.31 -20.60
CA ILE A 140 -4.58 28.27 -21.38
C ILE A 140 -4.07 29.67 -21.08
N THR A 141 -3.74 30.43 -22.13
CA THR A 141 -3.33 31.83 -22.05
C THR A 141 -4.20 32.71 -22.95
N GLY A 142 -4.50 33.93 -22.49
CA GLY A 142 -5.30 34.90 -23.26
C GLY A 142 -6.82 34.68 -23.23
N ALA A 143 -7.32 33.80 -22.35
CA ALA A 143 -8.75 33.52 -22.22
C ALA A 143 -9.58 34.78 -21.90
N ASP A 144 -9.06 35.69 -21.07
CA ASP A 144 -9.74 36.94 -20.70
C ASP A 144 -9.95 37.90 -21.87
N SER A 145 -9.20 37.71 -22.97
CA SER A 145 -9.24 38.55 -24.17
C SER A 145 -9.96 37.89 -25.36
N ALA A 146 -10.54 36.72 -25.15
CA ALA A 146 -11.22 35.91 -26.16
C ALA A 146 -12.71 35.72 -25.84
N SER A 147 -13.52 35.45 -26.87
CA SER A 147 -14.95 35.16 -26.72
C SER A 147 -15.18 33.64 -26.73
N LEU A 148 -15.52 33.10 -25.56
CA LEU A 148 -15.78 31.66 -25.35
C LEU A 148 -17.28 31.47 -25.09
N GLY A 149 -17.96 30.73 -25.97
CA GLY A 149 -19.42 30.60 -25.97
C GLY A 149 -19.96 29.43 -25.13
N GLY A 150 -19.13 28.42 -24.83
CA GLY A 150 -19.50 27.23 -24.06
C GLY A 150 -18.66 27.03 -22.80
N GLU A 151 -18.62 25.78 -22.33
CA GLU A 151 -17.92 25.41 -21.09
C GLU A 151 -16.40 25.42 -21.30
N ILE A 152 -15.66 26.01 -20.35
CA ILE A 152 -14.20 25.92 -20.30
C ILE A 152 -13.83 24.79 -19.35
N VAL A 153 -13.29 23.72 -19.91
CA VAL A 153 -12.83 22.55 -19.17
C VAL A 153 -11.31 22.47 -19.28
N HIS A 154 -10.63 22.70 -18.16
CA HIS A 154 -9.18 22.61 -18.08
C HIS A 154 -8.78 21.45 -17.17
N GLN A 155 -7.94 20.56 -17.71
CA GLN A 155 -7.32 19.48 -16.99
C GLN A 155 -5.81 19.56 -17.20
N ALA A 156 -5.05 19.82 -16.14
CA ALA A 156 -3.62 20.04 -16.25
C ALA A 156 -2.83 18.75 -16.57
N GLU A 157 -3.37 17.56 -16.30
CA GLU A 157 -2.63 16.31 -16.55
C GLU A 157 -2.73 15.83 -18.00
N LEU A 158 -1.63 15.26 -18.49
CA LEU A 158 -1.57 14.62 -19.80
C LEU A 158 -2.58 13.47 -19.93
N LEU A 159 -3.20 13.38 -21.10
CA LEU A 159 -3.93 12.21 -21.55
C LEU A 159 -2.94 11.18 -22.08
N ARG A 160 -2.91 9.98 -21.48
CA ARG A 160 -2.24 8.82 -22.06
C ARG A 160 -3.19 8.15 -23.05
N TYR A 161 -2.70 7.88 -24.25
CA TYR A 161 -3.45 7.22 -25.30
C TYR A 161 -2.52 6.47 -26.24
N HIS A 162 -3.07 5.47 -26.91
CA HIS A 162 -2.52 4.97 -28.16
C HIS A 162 -3.50 5.26 -29.29
N LEU A 163 -2.98 5.40 -30.50
CA LEU A 163 -3.79 5.54 -31.71
C LEU A 163 -4.03 4.16 -32.31
N GLU A 164 -5.29 3.83 -32.51
CA GLU A 164 -5.71 2.64 -33.24
C GLU A 164 -6.54 3.11 -34.44
N ASN A 165 -6.00 3.00 -35.66
CA ASN A 165 -6.62 3.51 -36.89
C ASN A 165 -7.03 5.00 -36.78
N ASP A 166 -6.10 5.86 -36.36
CA ASP A 166 -6.28 7.30 -36.11
C ASP A 166 -7.35 7.66 -35.06
N ARG A 167 -7.78 6.70 -34.26
CA ARG A 167 -8.69 6.91 -33.13
C ARG A 167 -7.93 6.85 -31.82
N ILE A 168 -8.24 7.77 -30.92
CA ILE A 168 -7.72 7.75 -29.56
C ILE A 168 -8.39 6.61 -28.81
N GLN A 169 -7.56 5.66 -28.37
CA GLN A 169 -7.89 4.71 -27.32
C GLN A 169 -7.20 5.19 -26.05
N ILE A 170 -8.00 5.52 -25.03
CA ILE A 170 -7.46 6.05 -23.78
C ILE A 170 -6.76 4.93 -23.02
N ASP A 171 -5.46 5.10 -22.80
CA ASP A 171 -4.69 4.20 -21.96
C ASP A 171 -5.04 4.46 -20.50
N ARG A 172 -5.50 3.42 -19.81
CA ARG A 172 -5.60 3.45 -18.36
C ARG A 172 -4.24 3.08 -17.80
N GLU A 173 -3.63 4.05 -17.12
CA GLU A 173 -2.43 3.85 -16.31
C GLU A 173 -2.53 2.55 -15.50
N PRO A 174 -1.52 1.66 -15.50
CA PRO A 174 -1.50 0.55 -14.57
C PRO A 174 -1.79 1.06 -13.16
N GLU A 175 -2.80 0.47 -12.53
CA GLU A 175 -3.21 0.77 -11.16
C GLU A 175 -2.20 0.01 -10.30
N ASP A 176 -1.11 0.69 -9.95
CA ASP A 176 -0.04 0.16 -9.12
C ASP A 176 -0.46 0.27 -7.65
N ASP A 177 -1.21 -0.72 -7.18
CA ASP A 177 -1.45 -0.97 -5.75
C ASP A 177 -0.17 -1.56 -5.14
N ASP A 178 0.21 -1.08 -3.95
CA ASP A 178 1.38 -1.49 -3.13
C ASP A 178 1.48 -3.00 -2.83
N SER A 179 0.45 -3.75 -3.17
CA SER A 179 0.40 -5.21 -3.20
C SER A 179 0.43 -5.75 -4.63
N TRP A 180 1.36 -5.23 -5.43
CA TRP A 180 1.45 -5.42 -6.89
C TRP A 180 1.54 -6.90 -7.34
N TRP A 181 1.84 -7.84 -6.44
CA TRP A 181 1.74 -9.28 -6.72
C TRP A 181 0.52 -9.97 -6.08
N GLN A 182 -0.03 -9.48 -4.95
CA GLN A 182 -1.25 -10.04 -4.34
C GLN A 182 -2.56 -9.55 -4.98
N ARG A 183 -2.57 -8.35 -5.58
CA ARG A 183 -3.82 -7.71 -6.06
C ARG A 183 -3.87 -7.39 -7.55
N ARG A 184 -2.74 -7.39 -8.26
CA ARG A 184 -2.63 -6.87 -9.64
C ARG A 184 -3.45 -7.60 -10.71
N LYS A 185 -4.20 -8.66 -10.38
CA LYS A 185 -5.09 -9.31 -11.36
C LYS A 185 -6.47 -9.76 -10.84
N ILE A 186 -6.87 -9.49 -9.59
CA ILE A 186 -8.26 -9.81 -9.16
C ILE A 186 -9.25 -8.71 -9.59
N ARG A 187 -8.79 -7.45 -9.71
CA ARG A 187 -9.69 -6.32 -10.02
C ARG A 187 -9.84 -6.01 -11.51
N ARG A 188 -8.75 -6.11 -12.29
CA ARG A 188 -8.74 -5.65 -13.70
C ARG A 188 -9.37 -6.63 -14.69
N GLU A 189 -9.43 -7.91 -14.38
CA GLU A 189 -10.00 -8.91 -15.29
C GLU A 189 -11.46 -9.24 -14.97
N TRP A 190 -11.94 -8.88 -13.78
CA TRP A 190 -13.34 -9.04 -13.41
C TRP A 190 -14.28 -8.17 -14.27
N THR A 191 -13.74 -7.08 -14.84
CA THR A 191 -14.45 -6.20 -15.79
C THR A 191 -14.38 -6.66 -17.24
N ARG A 192 -13.41 -7.50 -17.63
CA ARG A 192 -13.33 -8.03 -19.00
C ARG A 192 -14.17 -9.29 -19.22
N GLY A 193 -14.58 -9.98 -18.15
CA GLY A 193 -15.38 -11.20 -18.27
C GLY A 193 -14.71 -12.29 -19.12
N ALA A 194 -13.39 -12.22 -19.31
CA ALA A 194 -12.64 -13.13 -20.16
C ALA A 194 -12.10 -14.29 -19.31
N ALA A 195 -12.33 -15.50 -19.77
CA ALA A 195 -11.68 -16.68 -19.22
C ALA A 195 -10.19 -16.67 -19.61
N TYR A 196 -9.28 -16.87 -18.66
CA TYR A 196 -7.88 -17.10 -18.98
C TYR A 196 -7.25 -18.14 -18.05
N SER A 197 -6.21 -18.77 -18.55
CA SER A 197 -5.35 -19.68 -17.80
C SER A 197 -3.94 -19.32 -18.19
N GLU A 198 -3.14 -18.91 -17.22
CA GLU A 198 -1.75 -18.52 -17.44
C GLU A 198 -0.85 -19.23 -16.44
N PHE A 199 0.41 -19.40 -16.81
CA PHE A 199 1.46 -19.78 -15.88
C PHE A 199 2.22 -18.51 -15.49
N LEU A 200 2.10 -18.11 -14.23
CA LEU A 200 2.75 -16.92 -13.72
C LEU A 200 4.14 -17.30 -13.21
N TYR A 201 5.14 -16.53 -13.62
CA TYR A 201 6.46 -16.50 -13.01
C TYR A 201 6.79 -15.06 -12.63
N VAL A 202 7.05 -14.82 -11.35
CA VAL A 202 7.45 -13.51 -10.84
C VAL A 202 8.71 -13.70 -10.00
N ALA A 203 9.80 -13.10 -10.46
CA ALA A 203 10.94 -12.83 -9.63
C ALA A 203 10.64 -11.54 -8.83
N SER A 204 10.80 -11.61 -7.50
CA SER A 204 10.58 -10.55 -6.52
C SER A 204 9.15 -10.44 -5.97
N ARG A 205 8.90 -11.04 -4.79
CA ARG A 205 7.87 -10.54 -3.84
C ARG A 205 8.38 -9.30 -3.11
N THR A 206 9.63 -9.35 -2.62
CA THR A 206 10.44 -8.23 -2.12
C THR A 206 11.84 -8.78 -1.90
N TYR A 207 12.88 -8.20 -2.49
CA TYR A 207 14.27 -8.53 -2.12
C TYR A 207 14.54 -8.08 -0.69
N ASN A 208 14.97 -8.96 0.21
CA ASN A 208 15.14 -8.58 1.61
C ASN A 208 16.26 -9.38 2.29
N ARG A 209 16.70 -8.91 3.46
CA ARG A 209 17.83 -9.51 4.18
C ARG A 209 17.57 -10.92 4.70
N VAL A 210 16.33 -11.41 4.71
CA VAL A 210 15.95 -12.72 5.26
C VAL A 210 15.74 -13.75 4.15
N GLU A 211 15.10 -13.37 3.04
CA GLU A 211 14.79 -14.27 1.91
C GLU A 211 15.75 -14.12 0.74
N GLY A 212 16.51 -13.02 0.65
CA GLY A 212 17.25 -12.65 -0.54
C GLY A 212 16.29 -12.47 -1.72
N TRP A 213 16.53 -13.19 -2.81
CA TRP A 213 15.59 -13.22 -3.94
C TRP A 213 14.45 -14.21 -3.67
N SER A 214 13.20 -13.75 -3.73
CA SER A 214 12.01 -14.61 -3.67
C SER A 214 11.39 -14.76 -5.05
N PHE A 215 11.24 -16.00 -5.50
CA PHE A 215 10.64 -16.39 -6.77
C PHE A 215 9.30 -17.07 -6.54
N VAL A 216 8.31 -16.71 -7.35
CA VAL A 216 6.97 -17.27 -7.32
C VAL A 216 6.67 -17.85 -8.68
N ALA A 217 6.25 -19.11 -8.72
CA ALA A 217 5.90 -19.76 -9.98
C ALA A 217 4.67 -20.64 -9.81
N GLY A 218 3.74 -20.58 -10.77
CA GLY A 218 2.64 -21.54 -10.85
C GLY A 218 1.43 -21.06 -11.63
N PRO A 219 0.41 -21.92 -11.80
CA PRO A 219 -0.77 -21.59 -12.58
C PRO A 219 -1.69 -20.60 -11.88
N ARG A 220 -2.29 -19.73 -12.69
CA ARG A 220 -3.38 -18.83 -12.34
C ARG A 220 -4.52 -19.02 -13.33
N ILE A 221 -5.71 -19.26 -12.81
CA ILE A 221 -6.89 -19.57 -13.60
C ILE A 221 -8.03 -18.65 -13.18
N GLN A 222 -8.62 -17.98 -14.15
CA GLN A 222 -9.87 -17.25 -13.97
C GLN A 222 -10.91 -17.78 -14.97
N ARG A 223 -12.10 -18.07 -14.44
CA ARG A 223 -13.24 -18.53 -15.22
C ARG A 223 -14.47 -17.70 -14.86
N PRO A 224 -15.00 -16.87 -15.79
CA PRO A 224 -16.32 -16.30 -15.63
C PRO A 224 -17.35 -17.43 -15.65
N THR A 225 -18.38 -17.32 -14.83
CA THR A 225 -19.51 -18.25 -14.76
C THR A 225 -20.81 -17.47 -14.86
N SER A 226 -21.94 -18.17 -15.06
CA SER A 226 -23.26 -17.54 -15.06
C SER A 226 -23.60 -16.85 -13.74
N PHE A 227 -23.06 -17.34 -12.63
CA PHE A 227 -23.27 -16.78 -11.29
C PHE A 227 -22.22 -15.74 -10.87
N GLY A 228 -21.12 -15.60 -11.62
CA GLY A 228 -20.07 -14.62 -11.36
C GLY A 228 -18.70 -15.03 -11.89
N ALA A 229 -17.72 -15.29 -11.02
CA ALA A 229 -16.38 -15.73 -11.44
C ALA A 229 -15.72 -16.65 -10.41
N ILE A 230 -14.86 -17.52 -10.91
CA ILE A 230 -13.98 -18.40 -10.14
C ILE A 230 -12.54 -17.98 -10.43
N ASN A 231 -11.76 -17.78 -9.36
CA ASN A 231 -10.33 -17.50 -9.42
C ASN A 231 -9.57 -18.55 -8.62
N VAL A 232 -8.53 -19.13 -9.22
CA VAL A 232 -7.64 -20.09 -8.57
C VAL A 232 -6.19 -19.71 -8.87
N GLU A 233 -5.37 -19.65 -7.83
CA GLU A 233 -3.94 -19.38 -7.87
C GLU A 233 -3.23 -20.48 -7.10
N LEU A 234 -2.24 -21.13 -7.71
CA LEU A 234 -1.44 -22.18 -7.06
C LEU A 234 0.02 -21.88 -7.33
N PHE A 235 0.75 -21.42 -6.33
CA PHE A 235 2.12 -20.96 -6.48
C PHE A 235 3.09 -21.70 -5.55
N GLY A 236 4.22 -22.12 -6.11
CA GLY A 236 5.42 -22.45 -5.35
C GLY A 236 6.24 -21.19 -5.09
N VAL A 237 6.83 -21.10 -3.90
CA VAL A 237 7.70 -19.99 -3.51
C VAL A 237 9.11 -20.53 -3.24
N VAL A 238 10.12 -19.93 -3.84
CA VAL A 238 11.54 -20.28 -3.64
C VAL A 238 12.30 -19.06 -3.18
N ARG A 239 13.05 -19.18 -2.09
CA ARG A 239 13.84 -18.12 -1.45
C ARG A 239 15.31 -18.42 -1.65
N ALA A 240 15.99 -17.58 -2.40
CA ALA A 240 17.39 -17.69 -2.75
C ALA A 240 18.23 -16.74 -1.89
N ALA A 241 18.63 -17.24 -0.72
CA ALA A 241 19.59 -16.60 0.17
C ALA A 241 20.62 -17.63 0.66
N LYS A 242 21.82 -17.17 1.04
CA LYS A 242 22.87 -18.06 1.55
C LYS A 242 22.57 -18.47 3.01
N PRO A 243 22.81 -19.74 3.41
CA PRO A 243 23.12 -20.90 2.57
C PRO A 243 21.87 -21.41 1.84
N MET A 244 22.00 -21.75 0.55
CA MET A 244 20.90 -22.38 -0.19
C MET A 244 20.77 -23.85 0.20
N ARG A 245 19.68 -24.22 0.87
CA ARG A 245 19.34 -25.59 1.25
C ARG A 245 17.94 -25.90 0.74
N TRP A 246 17.65 -27.12 0.28
CA TRP A 246 16.29 -27.48 -0.14
C TRP A 246 15.48 -27.98 1.05
N ASP A 247 14.95 -27.05 1.84
CA ASP A 247 14.17 -27.33 3.04
C ASP A 247 12.97 -26.37 3.17
N ARG A 248 12.22 -26.49 4.27
CA ARG A 248 11.07 -25.64 4.57
C ARG A 248 11.43 -24.17 4.81
N GLU A 249 12.71 -23.84 4.91
CA GLU A 249 13.15 -22.46 5.09
C GLU A 249 13.45 -21.75 3.76
N THR A 250 13.65 -22.50 2.67
CA THR A 250 13.85 -21.93 1.33
C THR A 250 12.66 -22.15 0.41
N VAL A 251 11.89 -23.22 0.61
CA VAL A 251 10.69 -23.53 -0.19
C VAL A 251 9.43 -23.22 0.62
N GLY A 252 8.47 -22.60 -0.02
CA GLY A 252 7.14 -22.30 0.52
C GLY A 252 6.07 -22.44 -0.56
N HIS A 253 4.85 -22.05 -0.22
CA HIS A 253 3.73 -22.13 -1.15
C HIS A 253 2.71 -21.03 -0.88
N GLU A 254 1.92 -20.70 -1.89
CA GLU A 254 0.69 -19.94 -1.73
C GLU A 254 -0.37 -20.48 -2.69
N ALA A 255 -1.46 -20.97 -2.13
CA ALA A 255 -2.64 -21.39 -2.86
C ALA A 255 -3.81 -20.50 -2.47
N LYS A 256 -4.60 -20.07 -3.44
CA LYS A 256 -5.83 -19.29 -3.23
C LYS A 256 -6.92 -19.78 -4.17
N ALA A 257 -8.13 -19.95 -3.63
CA ALA A 257 -9.34 -20.16 -4.40
C ALA A 257 -10.39 -19.13 -3.96
N GLU A 258 -11.06 -18.48 -4.92
CA GLU A 258 -12.06 -17.45 -4.66
C GLU A 258 -13.23 -17.60 -5.64
N LEU A 259 -14.43 -17.67 -5.08
CA LEU A 259 -15.71 -17.64 -5.79
C LEU A 259 -16.35 -16.29 -5.56
N LEU A 260 -16.80 -15.64 -6.61
CA LEU A 260 -17.32 -14.29 -6.53
C LEU A 260 -18.65 -14.20 -7.26
N PHE A 261 -19.65 -13.65 -6.57
CA PHE A 261 -21.05 -13.61 -6.97
C PHE A 261 -21.56 -12.18 -7.11
N GLY A 262 -22.41 -11.90 -8.10
CA GLY A 262 -23.21 -10.66 -8.18
C GLY A 262 -22.53 -9.40 -8.77
N LYS A 263 -23.36 -8.47 -9.27
CA LYS A 263 -23.05 -7.09 -9.73
C LYS A 263 -24.28 -6.20 -9.46
N PRO A 264 -24.15 -4.91 -9.08
CA PRO A 264 -22.92 -4.11 -8.90
C PRO A 264 -22.25 -4.28 -7.54
N ILE A 265 -22.97 -4.85 -6.55
CA ILE A 265 -22.41 -5.30 -5.28
C ILE A 265 -22.12 -6.78 -5.42
N GLY A 266 -20.87 -7.16 -5.13
CA GLY A 266 -20.39 -8.53 -5.23
C GLY A 266 -20.08 -9.13 -3.87
N VAL A 267 -20.24 -10.44 -3.73
CA VAL A 267 -19.80 -11.20 -2.55
C VAL A 267 -18.78 -12.23 -3.00
N ALA A 268 -17.56 -12.15 -2.48
CA ALA A 268 -16.51 -13.13 -2.68
C ALA A 268 -16.42 -14.05 -1.45
N PHE A 269 -16.34 -15.35 -1.69
CA PHE A 269 -15.97 -16.35 -0.71
C PHE A 269 -14.67 -17.01 -1.17
N GLY A 270 -13.68 -17.13 -0.29
CA GLY A 270 -12.43 -17.75 -0.68
C GLY A 270 -11.71 -18.42 0.47
N ALA A 271 -10.72 -19.22 0.08
CA ALA A 271 -9.81 -19.89 0.97
C ALA A 271 -8.37 -19.76 0.47
N ARG A 272 -7.42 -19.75 1.40
CA ARG A 272 -5.99 -19.68 1.13
C ARG A 272 -5.23 -20.68 1.99
N ALA A 273 -4.14 -21.19 1.46
CA ALA A 273 -3.11 -21.92 2.19
C ALA A 273 -1.76 -21.29 1.86
N PHE A 274 -0.92 -21.07 2.87
CA PHE A 274 0.30 -20.29 2.68
C PHE A 274 1.43 -20.76 3.60
N ASP A 275 2.65 -20.65 3.10
CA ASP A 275 3.91 -20.73 3.84
C ASP A 275 4.83 -19.60 3.33
N LEU A 276 4.75 -18.44 3.98
CA LEU A 276 5.27 -17.16 3.48
C LEU A 276 6.06 -16.42 4.55
N MET A 277 7.05 -15.65 4.11
CA MET A 277 7.66 -14.62 4.94
C MET A 277 6.78 -13.39 4.91
N GLN A 278 6.53 -12.81 6.08
CA GLN A 278 5.67 -11.66 6.25
C GLN A 278 6.44 -10.56 7.00
N PRO A 279 6.35 -9.30 6.55
CA PRO A 279 6.84 -8.20 7.35
C PRO A 279 5.95 -7.96 8.57
N THR A 280 6.54 -7.53 9.69
CA THR A 280 5.80 -7.12 10.90
C THR A 280 4.95 -5.87 10.65
N GLU A 281 5.47 -4.95 9.83
CA GLU A 281 4.82 -3.70 9.42
C GLU A 281 4.99 -3.50 7.91
N SER A 282 3.87 -3.38 7.19
CA SER A 282 3.86 -3.13 5.74
C SER A 282 3.29 -1.75 5.36
N TRP A 283 2.86 -0.96 6.34
CA TRP A 283 2.12 0.29 6.13
C TRP A 283 3.01 1.51 5.85
N GLN A 284 4.32 1.38 6.10
CA GLN A 284 5.28 2.49 6.03
C GLN A 284 5.85 2.69 4.62
N LEU A 285 6.31 1.60 4.00
CA LEU A 285 6.96 1.61 2.67
C LEU A 285 6.42 0.44 1.85
N GLY A 286 6.32 0.64 0.54
CA GLY A 286 5.94 -0.41 -0.41
C GLY A 286 6.98 -1.52 -0.52
N GLU A 287 6.55 -2.67 -1.03
CA GLU A 287 7.40 -3.85 -1.20
C GLU A 287 8.53 -3.63 -2.22
N GLY A 288 8.22 -3.02 -3.37
CA GLY A 288 9.23 -2.70 -4.38
C GLY A 288 10.28 -1.72 -3.87
N GLU A 289 9.84 -0.75 -3.05
CA GLU A 289 10.71 0.25 -2.44
C GLU A 289 11.70 -0.37 -1.44
N VAL A 290 11.20 -1.18 -0.50
CA VAL A 290 12.08 -1.90 0.44
C VAL A 290 12.98 -2.89 -0.30
N GLY A 291 12.45 -3.53 -1.36
CA GLY A 291 13.18 -4.44 -2.21
C GLY A 291 14.43 -3.82 -2.83
N LEU A 292 14.23 -2.68 -3.48
CA LEU A 292 15.30 -1.97 -4.18
C LEU A 292 16.25 -1.27 -3.21
N ALA A 293 15.76 -0.71 -2.10
CA ALA A 293 16.62 -0.20 -1.03
C ALA A 293 17.54 -1.31 -0.47
N SER A 294 16.99 -2.51 -0.25
CA SER A 294 17.76 -3.65 0.22
C SER A 294 18.82 -4.08 -0.80
N ALA A 295 18.44 -4.24 -2.08
CA ALA A 295 19.35 -4.73 -3.11
C ALA A 295 20.44 -3.71 -3.49
N LEU A 296 20.08 -2.42 -3.57
CA LEU A 296 20.95 -1.37 -4.10
C LEU A 296 21.73 -0.65 -3.00
N LEU A 297 21.10 -0.39 -1.85
CA LEU A 297 21.63 0.48 -0.79
C LEU A 297 22.04 -0.28 0.47
N HIS A 298 21.81 -1.60 0.55
CA HIS A 298 22.00 -2.39 1.76
C HIS A 298 21.09 -1.93 2.93
N GLU A 299 19.93 -1.35 2.63
CA GLU A 299 19.01 -0.83 3.64
C GLU A 299 17.65 -1.55 3.60
N ASP A 300 17.39 -2.39 4.60
CA ASP A 300 16.13 -3.12 4.75
C ASP A 300 15.27 -2.58 5.91
N TYR A 301 14.24 -1.85 5.50
CA TYR A 301 13.32 -1.08 6.34
C TYR A 301 12.15 -1.89 6.92
N ARG A 302 12.30 -3.21 7.10
CA ARG A 302 11.25 -4.08 7.67
C ARG A 302 11.82 -5.12 8.63
N ASP A 303 11.01 -5.70 9.49
CA ASP A 303 11.34 -6.91 10.25
C ASP A 303 10.45 -8.04 9.78
N TYR A 304 10.93 -9.29 9.78
CA TYR A 304 10.24 -10.40 9.12
C TYR A 304 10.04 -11.62 10.01
N TYR A 305 8.90 -12.29 9.86
CA TYR A 305 8.60 -13.59 10.46
C TYR A 305 7.98 -14.53 9.43
N VAL A 306 8.02 -15.83 9.68
CA VAL A 306 7.31 -16.79 8.84
C VAL A 306 5.89 -17.02 9.36
N ARG A 307 4.95 -17.19 8.43
CA ARG A 307 3.61 -17.68 8.69
C ARG A 307 3.34 -18.91 7.84
N HIS A 308 2.85 -19.97 8.46
CA HIS A 308 2.40 -21.16 7.78
C HIS A 308 1.00 -21.53 8.27
N GLY A 309 0.03 -21.59 7.37
CA GLY A 309 -1.37 -21.78 7.78
C GLY A 309 -2.38 -21.70 6.65
N GLY A 310 -3.64 -21.55 7.06
CA GLY A 310 -4.78 -21.40 6.17
C GLY A 310 -5.71 -20.27 6.59
N GLU A 311 -6.37 -19.66 5.60
CA GLU A 311 -7.32 -18.56 5.79
C GLU A 311 -8.60 -18.88 5.02
N ILE A 312 -9.76 -18.64 5.63
CA ILE A 312 -11.05 -18.56 4.94
C ILE A 312 -11.56 -17.13 5.07
N PHE A 313 -12.05 -16.56 3.98
CA PHE A 313 -12.51 -15.18 3.98
C PHE A 313 -13.79 -14.97 3.19
N VAL A 314 -14.53 -13.95 3.60
CA VAL A 314 -15.66 -13.38 2.88
C VAL A 314 -15.31 -11.93 2.56
N ARG A 315 -15.52 -11.51 1.32
CA ARG A 315 -15.29 -10.13 0.88
C ARG A 315 -16.54 -9.55 0.24
N LEU A 316 -17.08 -8.49 0.82
CA LEU A 316 -18.13 -7.68 0.22
C LEU A 316 -17.47 -6.61 -0.65
N VAL A 317 -17.87 -6.51 -1.91
CA VAL A 317 -17.31 -5.59 -2.88
C VAL A 317 -18.41 -4.65 -3.34
N ALA A 318 -18.22 -3.34 -3.14
CA ALA A 318 -19.12 -2.31 -3.63
C ALA A 318 -18.42 -1.52 -4.74
N GLY A 319 -18.66 -1.94 -5.99
CA GLY A 319 -18.04 -1.33 -7.16
C GLY A 319 -16.51 -1.40 -7.14
N LYS A 320 -15.86 -0.29 -7.52
CA LYS A 320 -14.40 -0.14 -7.54
C LYS A 320 -13.86 0.71 -6.39
N GLU A 321 -14.72 1.15 -5.49
CA GLU A 321 -14.33 2.13 -4.49
C GLU A 321 -14.17 1.46 -3.14
N ALA A 322 -15.08 0.56 -2.76
CA ALA A 322 -15.06 -0.02 -1.43
C ALA A 322 -15.05 -1.55 -1.42
N ASP A 323 -14.31 -2.12 -0.47
CA ASP A 323 -14.39 -3.52 -0.11
C ASP A 323 -14.26 -3.73 1.41
N LEU A 324 -15.00 -4.71 1.92
CA LEU A 324 -14.96 -5.15 3.31
C LEU A 324 -14.63 -6.64 3.32
N THR A 325 -13.52 -7.02 3.95
CA THR A 325 -13.08 -8.40 4.08
C THR A 325 -13.16 -8.85 5.53
N LEU A 326 -13.79 -9.99 5.77
CA LEU A 326 -13.78 -10.73 7.03
C LEU A 326 -13.01 -12.03 6.82
N ALA A 327 -11.98 -12.28 7.63
CA ALA A 327 -11.10 -13.43 7.49
C ALA A 327 -10.93 -14.18 8.83
N LEU A 328 -10.96 -15.51 8.76
CA LEU A 328 -10.60 -16.42 9.83
C LEU A 328 -9.32 -17.14 9.42
N THR A 329 -8.27 -17.01 10.22
CA THR A 329 -6.95 -17.59 9.94
C THR A 329 -6.53 -18.53 11.05
N ASP A 330 -5.97 -19.67 10.67
CA ASP A 330 -5.28 -20.61 11.54
C ASP A 330 -3.84 -20.71 11.07
N GLU A 331 -2.87 -20.32 11.92
CA GLU A 331 -1.49 -20.24 11.48
C GLU A 331 -0.45 -20.51 12.57
N GLN A 332 0.73 -20.91 12.10
CA GLN A 332 1.94 -21.10 12.87
C GLN A 332 2.92 -19.97 12.56
N TRP A 333 3.38 -19.30 13.61
CA TRP A 333 4.41 -18.28 13.57
C TRP A 333 5.78 -18.88 13.87
N GLY A 334 6.79 -18.42 13.12
CA GLY A 334 8.17 -18.80 13.35
C GLY A 334 9.13 -17.63 13.23
N ASN A 335 10.20 -17.70 14.03
CA ASN A 335 11.31 -16.77 13.95
C ASN A 335 12.19 -17.06 12.73
N ARG A 336 12.81 -16.02 12.18
CA ARG A 336 13.74 -16.10 11.05
C ARG A 336 14.93 -15.19 11.29
N LEU A 337 16.12 -15.65 10.93
CA LEU A 337 17.34 -14.85 11.04
C LEU A 337 17.64 -14.20 9.69
N ALA A 338 18.38 -13.09 9.72
CA ALA A 338 18.93 -12.51 8.50
C ALA A 338 19.90 -13.50 7.83
N ARG A 339 19.91 -13.52 6.50
CA ARG A 339 20.62 -14.47 5.63
C ARG A 339 21.44 -13.74 4.58
N ASP A 340 22.40 -12.96 5.03
CA ASP A 340 23.43 -12.23 4.25
C ASP A 340 23.33 -12.35 2.71
N PRO A 341 22.31 -11.72 2.08
CA PRO A 341 22.13 -11.84 0.65
C PRO A 341 22.91 -10.72 -0.06
N TRP A 342 23.21 -10.90 -1.35
CA TRP A 342 24.09 -9.98 -2.10
C TRP A 342 23.55 -8.55 -2.21
N THR A 343 24.41 -7.52 -2.16
CA THR A 343 24.01 -6.14 -2.44
C THR A 343 24.93 -5.50 -3.46
N LEU A 344 24.42 -4.50 -4.18
CA LEU A 344 25.21 -3.73 -5.14
C LEU A 344 26.24 -2.84 -4.43
N THR A 345 25.84 -2.22 -3.32
CA THR A 345 26.71 -1.40 -2.47
C THR A 345 26.83 -2.04 -1.09
N HIS A 346 27.93 -1.75 -0.37
CA HIS A 346 28.16 -2.22 1.00
C HIS A 346 28.04 -3.75 1.17
N ALA A 347 28.47 -4.53 0.18
CA ALA A 347 28.31 -5.99 0.17
C ALA A 347 29.09 -6.73 1.28
N GLU A 348 30.10 -6.08 1.85
CA GLU A 348 30.93 -6.62 2.93
C GLU A 348 30.43 -6.21 4.33
N ASP A 349 29.50 -5.25 4.41
CA ASP A 349 28.99 -4.78 5.69
C ASP A 349 27.96 -5.77 6.26
N PRO A 350 27.93 -5.98 7.58
CA PRO A 350 26.95 -6.86 8.19
C PRO A 350 25.55 -6.25 8.13
N TRP A 351 24.60 -7.02 7.62
CA TRP A 351 23.18 -6.64 7.64
C TRP A 351 22.66 -6.37 9.06
N ARG A 352 21.72 -5.42 9.17
CA ARG A 352 20.94 -5.24 10.41
C ARG A 352 20.30 -6.58 10.82
N PRO A 353 20.52 -7.08 12.05
CA PRO A 353 19.94 -8.34 12.48
C PRO A 353 18.41 -8.34 12.34
N ASN A 354 17.83 -9.45 11.88
CA ASN A 354 16.40 -9.65 12.03
C ASN A 354 16.09 -9.98 13.50
N PRO A 355 15.20 -9.23 14.17
CA PRO A 355 14.92 -9.43 15.58
C PRO A 355 14.32 -10.82 15.85
N THR A 356 14.48 -11.30 17.08
CA THR A 356 13.78 -12.52 17.51
C THR A 356 12.30 -12.21 17.67
N LEU A 357 11.45 -12.88 16.91
CA LEU A 357 9.99 -12.73 16.95
C LEU A 357 9.32 -13.91 17.64
N ASP A 358 8.06 -13.75 18.03
CA ASP A 358 7.32 -14.77 18.77
C ASP A 358 7.02 -15.98 17.86
N ALA A 359 7.13 -17.19 18.41
CA ALA A 359 6.82 -18.42 17.71
C ALA A 359 5.73 -19.21 18.44
N GLY A 360 4.77 -19.75 17.69
CA GLY A 360 3.61 -20.43 18.27
C GLY A 360 2.50 -20.68 17.26
N SER A 361 1.38 -21.20 17.74
CA SER A 361 0.16 -21.42 16.96
C SER A 361 -0.90 -20.41 17.36
N VAL A 362 -1.47 -19.69 16.40
CA VAL A 362 -2.48 -18.65 16.64
C VAL A 362 -3.66 -18.78 15.69
N HIS A 363 -4.80 -18.31 16.17
CA HIS A 363 -6.03 -18.15 15.42
C HIS A 363 -6.37 -16.66 15.38
N LEU A 364 -6.67 -16.15 14.19
CA LEU A 364 -6.95 -14.74 13.96
C LEU A 364 -8.33 -14.56 13.35
N LEU A 365 -9.07 -13.59 13.86
CA LEU A 365 -10.21 -12.97 13.21
C LEU A 365 -9.79 -11.59 12.74
N THR A 366 -9.82 -11.34 11.43
CA THR A 366 -9.47 -10.02 10.87
C THR A 366 -10.61 -9.43 10.08
N THR A 367 -10.93 -8.17 10.36
CA THR A 367 -11.85 -7.35 9.58
C THR A 367 -11.06 -6.23 8.90
N ARG A 368 -11.14 -6.12 7.58
CA ARG A 368 -10.46 -5.09 6.79
C ARG A 368 -11.44 -4.31 5.95
N LEU A 369 -11.46 -2.99 6.13
CA LEU A 369 -12.20 -2.05 5.30
C LEU A 369 -11.22 -1.29 4.42
N ARG A 370 -11.51 -1.23 3.12
CA ARG A 370 -10.82 -0.37 2.16
C ARG A 370 -11.85 0.50 1.47
N ILE A 371 -11.62 1.81 1.46
CA ILE A 371 -12.38 2.77 0.67
C ILE A 371 -11.37 3.59 -0.12
N ASP A 372 -11.50 3.60 -1.42
CA ASP A 372 -10.59 4.28 -2.32
C ASP A 372 -11.41 5.02 -3.39
N THR A 373 -11.57 6.31 -3.19
CA THR A 373 -12.27 7.21 -4.10
C THR A 373 -11.28 8.11 -4.85
N ARG A 374 -9.98 7.77 -4.83
CA ARG A 374 -8.96 8.52 -5.56
C ARG A 374 -9.27 8.53 -7.05
N THR A 375 -9.11 9.69 -7.68
CA THR A 375 -9.33 9.85 -9.12
C THR A 375 -8.36 9.01 -9.96
N ARG A 376 -7.12 8.87 -9.48
CA ARG A 376 -6.05 7.99 -9.98
C ARG A 376 -5.13 7.57 -8.83
N GLU A 377 -4.59 6.36 -8.86
CA GLU A 377 -3.73 5.83 -7.79
C GLU A 377 -2.31 6.41 -7.81
N SER A 378 -1.67 6.43 -8.97
CA SER A 378 -0.30 6.95 -9.12
C SER A 378 -0.24 8.48 -9.14
N SER A 379 -1.35 9.16 -9.40
CA SER A 379 -1.44 10.62 -9.40
C SER A 379 -2.81 11.15 -8.98
N PRO A 380 -3.17 10.99 -7.69
CA PRO A 380 -4.45 11.46 -7.19
C PRO A 380 -4.50 12.98 -7.20
N LEU A 381 -5.60 13.53 -7.73
CA LEU A 381 -5.90 14.96 -7.69
C LEU A 381 -6.89 15.29 -6.56
N GLY A 382 -7.61 14.26 -6.13
CA GLY A 382 -8.79 14.35 -5.32
C GLY A 382 -9.18 12.96 -4.86
N GLY A 383 -9.99 12.90 -3.81
CA GLY A 383 -10.51 11.66 -3.23
C GLY A 383 -9.92 11.32 -1.87
N TRP A 384 -10.38 10.18 -1.37
CA TRP A 384 -10.00 9.60 -0.10
C TRP A 384 -9.40 8.21 -0.33
N TYR A 385 -8.40 7.88 0.46
CA TYR A 385 -7.97 6.51 0.68
C TYR A 385 -8.12 6.21 2.16
N VAL A 386 -8.93 5.21 2.50
CA VAL A 386 -9.17 4.75 3.86
C VAL A 386 -8.81 3.27 3.89
N HIS A 387 -7.90 2.92 4.78
CA HIS A 387 -7.61 1.54 5.15
C HIS A 387 -7.84 1.41 6.66
N ALA A 388 -8.71 0.49 7.06
CA ALA A 388 -8.91 0.17 8.47
C ALA A 388 -8.86 -1.34 8.67
N GLU A 389 -8.13 -1.77 9.69
CA GLU A 389 -7.99 -3.17 10.09
C GLU A 389 -8.34 -3.31 11.57
N PHE A 390 -9.16 -4.31 11.89
CA PHE A 390 -9.35 -4.80 13.24
C PHE A 390 -8.95 -6.27 13.28
N GLU A 391 -8.03 -6.63 14.17
CA GLU A 391 -7.55 -8.00 14.34
C GLU A 391 -7.79 -8.43 15.79
N GLN A 392 -8.39 -9.60 15.95
CA GLN A 392 -8.48 -10.30 17.23
C GLN A 392 -7.73 -11.61 17.11
N GLY A 393 -6.73 -11.81 17.96
CA GLY A 393 -5.84 -12.95 17.88
C GLY A 393 -5.77 -13.70 19.20
N GLY A 394 -5.67 -15.02 19.13
CA GLY A 394 -5.37 -15.83 20.31
C GLY A 394 -4.83 -17.19 19.98
N GLY A 395 -4.08 -17.77 20.92
CA GLY A 395 -3.39 -19.03 20.68
C GLY A 395 -2.26 -19.25 21.67
N ARG A 396 -1.39 -20.20 21.36
CA ARG A 396 -0.29 -20.62 22.23
C ARG A 396 1.04 -20.15 21.69
N ILE A 397 1.72 -19.30 22.45
CA ILE A 397 3.09 -18.86 22.15
C ILE A 397 4.07 -19.79 22.85
N THR A 398 4.93 -20.43 22.06
CA THR A 398 5.95 -21.38 22.54
C THR A 398 7.29 -20.72 22.80
N ARG A 399 7.53 -19.56 22.20
CA ARG A 399 8.74 -18.74 22.38
C ARG A 399 8.37 -17.26 22.23
N LEU A 400 8.81 -16.44 23.17
CA LEU A 400 8.68 -14.98 23.11
C LEU A 400 9.92 -14.36 22.42
N GLY A 401 9.69 -13.30 21.67
CA GLY A 401 10.70 -12.53 20.94
C GLY A 401 11.31 -11.39 21.75
N ALA A 402 10.48 -10.47 22.28
CA ALA A 402 10.94 -9.33 23.08
C ALA A 402 9.87 -8.77 24.06
N PRO A 403 10.27 -8.14 25.18
CA PRO A 403 11.64 -8.05 25.70
C PRO A 403 12.09 -9.36 26.36
N ILE A 404 13.35 -9.74 26.13
CA ILE A 404 13.98 -10.83 26.88
C ILE A 404 14.19 -10.33 28.32
N LEU A 405 13.33 -10.75 29.25
CA LEU A 405 13.74 -10.77 30.65
C LEU A 405 14.80 -11.86 30.78
N THR A 406 16.04 -11.46 31.10
CA THR A 406 17.19 -12.36 31.24
C THR A 406 17.04 -13.39 32.35
N PHE A 407 15.98 -13.33 33.17
CA PHE A 407 15.59 -14.36 34.13
C PHE A 407 14.05 -14.40 34.31
N ALA A 408 13.40 -15.50 33.89
CA ALA A 408 11.98 -15.92 34.05
C ALA A 408 10.89 -15.29 33.11
N PRO A 409 9.72 -15.93 32.83
CA PRO A 409 9.16 -17.26 33.17
C PRO A 409 8.71 -18.10 31.92
N ARG A 410 8.02 -19.24 32.13
CA ARG A 410 7.31 -20.02 31.07
C ARG A 410 6.49 -19.06 30.19
N ALA A 411 6.62 -19.16 28.86
CA ALA A 411 5.76 -18.43 27.92
C ALA A 411 4.28 -18.59 28.34
N PRO A 412 3.45 -17.54 28.26
CA PRO A 412 2.03 -17.70 28.53
C PRO A 412 1.49 -18.79 27.62
N GLU A 413 0.98 -19.87 28.22
CA GLU A 413 0.49 -21.05 27.52
C GLU A 413 -0.66 -20.69 26.55
N GLN A 414 -1.30 -19.53 26.78
CA GLN A 414 -2.31 -18.97 25.91
C GLN A 414 -2.27 -17.43 25.96
N ILE A 415 -2.43 -16.77 24.81
CA ILE A 415 -2.60 -15.32 24.67
C ILE A 415 -3.93 -15.00 24.01
N TRP A 416 -4.49 -13.83 24.32
CA TRP A 416 -5.65 -13.26 23.64
C TRP A 416 -5.54 -11.73 23.56
N TYR A 417 -5.52 -11.18 22.35
CA TYR A 417 -5.38 -9.75 22.13
C TYR A 417 -6.36 -9.22 21.08
N SER A 418 -6.54 -7.91 21.06
CA SER A 418 -7.25 -7.19 20.00
C SER A 418 -6.48 -5.92 19.65
N ARG A 419 -6.32 -5.68 18.35
CA ARG A 419 -5.66 -4.49 17.81
C ARG A 419 -6.49 -3.86 16.69
N ALA A 420 -6.32 -2.57 16.52
CA ALA A 420 -6.90 -1.82 15.40
C ALA A 420 -5.82 -0.98 14.72
N PHE A 421 -5.95 -0.76 13.43
CA PHE A 421 -5.09 0.13 12.67
C PHE A 421 -5.92 0.88 11.64
N VAL A 422 -5.65 2.17 11.46
CA VAL A 422 -6.31 3.03 10.47
C VAL A 422 -5.24 3.86 9.76
N ASP A 423 -5.30 3.90 8.43
CA ASP A 423 -4.57 4.81 7.56
C ASP A 423 -5.58 5.56 6.71
N LEU A 424 -5.69 6.86 6.96
CA LEU A 424 -6.61 7.78 6.29
C LEU A 424 -5.79 8.80 5.51
N ARG A 425 -6.01 8.87 4.19
CA ARG A 425 -5.38 9.83 3.30
C ARG A 425 -6.42 10.64 2.54
N ARG A 426 -6.17 11.93 2.45
CA ARG A 426 -6.99 12.90 1.71
C ARG A 426 -6.10 13.66 0.74
N TYR A 427 -6.50 13.69 -0.53
CA TYR A 427 -5.79 14.42 -1.58
C TYR A 427 -6.61 15.63 -2.01
N ASN A 428 -6.05 16.83 -1.97
CA ASN A 428 -6.79 18.05 -2.28
C ASN A 428 -6.05 18.88 -3.32
N GLN A 429 -6.62 19.04 -4.51
CA GLN A 429 -6.17 20.06 -5.44
C GLN A 429 -6.64 21.44 -4.97
N ILE A 430 -5.70 22.31 -4.60
CA ILE A 430 -6.00 23.68 -4.14
C ILE A 430 -6.00 24.65 -5.33
N ALA A 431 -5.12 24.42 -6.31
CA ALA A 431 -5.06 25.17 -7.55
C ALA A 431 -4.61 24.25 -8.72
N PRO A 432 -4.75 24.67 -9.98
CA PRO A 432 -4.19 23.92 -11.10
C PRO A 432 -2.69 23.62 -10.88
N GLY A 433 -2.32 22.35 -10.88
CA GLY A 433 -0.94 21.92 -10.62
C GLY A 433 -0.47 21.94 -9.15
N LEU A 434 -1.27 22.43 -8.20
CA LEU A 434 -0.94 22.51 -6.76
C LEU A 434 -1.88 21.65 -5.92
N SER A 435 -1.33 20.70 -5.15
CA SER A 435 -2.07 19.85 -4.22
C SER A 435 -1.56 19.95 -2.78
N LEU A 436 -2.49 19.82 -1.82
CA LEU A 436 -2.23 19.60 -0.41
C LEU A 436 -2.82 18.25 0.00
N ASP A 437 -1.93 17.33 0.34
CA ASP A 437 -2.26 15.96 0.71
C ASP A 437 -2.04 15.76 2.22
N LEU A 438 -2.98 15.09 2.87
CA LEU A 438 -3.01 14.89 4.32
C LEU A 438 -3.18 13.40 4.64
N ARG A 439 -2.39 12.89 5.58
CA ARG A 439 -2.42 11.49 6.01
C ARG A 439 -2.42 11.42 7.53
N VAL A 440 -3.27 10.57 8.06
CA VAL A 440 -3.30 10.20 9.48
C VAL A 440 -3.24 8.68 9.55
N ALA A 441 -2.21 8.16 10.21
CA ALA A 441 -2.09 6.74 10.50
C ALA A 441 -2.01 6.53 12.01
N ALA A 442 -2.87 5.67 12.55
CA ALA A 442 -2.89 5.36 13.97
C ALA A 442 -3.33 3.92 14.20
N GLY A 443 -2.73 3.26 15.18
CA GLY A 443 -3.12 1.91 15.51
C GLY A 443 -2.35 1.32 16.67
N GLY A 444 -2.71 0.09 17.03
CA GLY A 444 -2.11 -0.65 18.12
C GLY A 444 -3.13 -1.39 18.97
N TRP A 445 -2.74 -1.65 20.21
CA TRP A 445 -3.49 -2.41 21.20
C TRP A 445 -4.81 -1.73 21.57
N VAL A 446 -5.88 -2.52 21.53
CA VAL A 446 -7.25 -2.12 21.91
C VAL A 446 -7.67 -2.79 23.21
N ALA A 447 -7.49 -4.11 23.32
CA ALA A 447 -7.92 -4.90 24.46
C ALA A 447 -7.16 -6.23 24.58
N GLY A 448 -7.26 -6.87 25.74
CA GLY A 448 -6.67 -8.19 26.02
C GLY A 448 -5.24 -8.12 26.56
N ASP A 449 -4.48 -9.18 26.32
CA ASP A 449 -3.08 -9.32 26.69
C ASP A 449 -2.17 -8.37 25.88
N PRO A 450 -0.91 -8.17 26.30
CA PRO A 450 0.08 -7.43 25.51
C PRO A 450 0.22 -7.99 24.09
N LEU A 451 0.48 -7.11 23.13
CA LEU A 451 0.62 -7.53 21.73
C LEU A 451 1.87 -8.41 21.54
N PRO A 452 1.75 -9.50 20.75
CA PRO A 452 2.89 -10.24 20.24
C PRO A 452 3.92 -9.32 19.57
N THR A 453 5.20 -9.70 19.59
CA THR A 453 6.31 -8.87 19.08
C THR A 453 6.05 -8.42 17.63
N GLN A 454 5.61 -9.33 16.76
CA GLN A 454 5.27 -9.05 15.34
C GLN A 454 3.96 -8.27 15.12
N ARG A 455 3.26 -7.86 16.18
CA ARG A 455 2.03 -7.04 16.13
C ARG A 455 2.17 -5.67 16.78
N ARG A 456 3.28 -5.44 17.49
CA ARG A 456 3.69 -4.13 17.98
C ARG A 456 4.11 -3.23 16.81
N LEU A 457 4.08 -1.92 17.04
CA LEU A 457 4.25 -0.92 16.00
C LEU A 457 5.44 -0.01 16.30
N GLY A 458 5.96 0.64 15.27
CA GLY A 458 6.96 1.68 15.42
C GLY A 458 6.74 2.81 14.43
N VAL A 459 7.33 3.96 14.75
CA VAL A 459 7.37 5.13 13.87
C VAL A 459 8.81 5.61 13.79
N GLY A 460 9.26 6.05 12.63
CA GLY A 460 10.62 6.51 12.36
C GLY A 460 11.17 5.89 11.08
N GLY A 461 11.98 6.64 10.33
CA GLY A 461 12.48 6.21 9.04
C GLY A 461 11.71 6.77 7.84
N PRO A 462 12.13 6.43 6.61
CA PRO A 462 11.72 7.11 5.38
C PRO A 462 10.23 6.92 5.01
N GLY A 463 9.56 5.91 5.58
CA GLY A 463 8.14 5.65 5.36
C GLY A 463 7.18 6.37 6.32
N THR A 464 7.71 7.04 7.34
CA THR A 464 6.89 7.68 8.38
C THR A 464 7.38 9.07 8.76
N ILE A 465 8.56 9.20 9.38
CA ILE A 465 9.10 10.48 9.88
C ILE A 465 10.56 10.52 9.39
N PRO A 466 10.77 10.87 8.11
CA PRO A 466 12.03 10.77 7.40
C PRO A 466 13.23 11.48 8.05
N GLY A 467 13.01 12.50 8.87
CA GLY A 467 14.04 13.20 9.63
C GLY A 467 14.66 12.35 10.75
N TYR A 468 14.04 11.23 11.11
CA TYR A 468 14.54 10.28 12.10
C TYR A 468 14.93 8.96 11.46
N ALA A 469 15.94 8.30 12.03
CA ALA A 469 16.43 7.04 11.50
C ALA A 469 15.45 5.90 11.76
N PHE A 470 15.45 4.92 10.86
CA PHE A 470 14.68 3.69 11.04
C PHE A 470 15.35 2.78 12.06
N ARG A 471 14.59 2.30 13.06
CA ARG A 471 15.01 1.23 13.99
C ARG A 471 16.39 1.42 14.64
N THR A 472 16.78 2.67 14.88
CA THR A 472 17.99 2.97 15.65
C THR A 472 17.64 3.18 17.11
N SER A 473 18.47 2.66 18.02
CA SER A 473 18.45 3.15 19.39
C SER A 473 19.12 4.53 19.38
N SER A 474 18.34 5.59 19.26
CA SER A 474 18.84 6.98 19.28
C SER A 474 18.89 7.56 20.70
N GLY A 475 19.02 6.71 21.72
CA GLY A 475 18.92 7.12 23.10
C GLY A 475 20.27 7.10 23.83
N SER A 476 20.62 8.24 24.42
CA SER A 476 21.24 8.18 25.74
C SER A 476 20.35 7.31 26.65
N PRO A 477 20.88 6.50 27.58
CA PRO A 477 20.09 5.70 28.52
C PRO A 477 19.02 6.50 29.31
N THR A 478 19.10 7.84 29.25
CA THR A 478 18.26 8.80 29.97
C THR A 478 17.08 9.36 29.17
N SER A 479 17.03 9.21 27.84
CA SER A 479 15.91 9.70 27.01
C SER A 479 15.07 8.54 26.49
N ALA A 480 13.78 8.56 26.78
CA ALA A 480 12.85 7.52 26.31
C ALA A 480 12.79 7.46 24.78
N ASP A 481 12.94 6.26 24.22
CA ASP A 481 12.69 6.01 22.80
C ASP A 481 11.18 6.12 22.51
N LEU A 482 10.80 7.13 21.74
CA LEU A 482 9.42 7.41 21.35
C LEU A 482 9.04 6.80 19.99
N PHE A 483 10.01 6.20 19.31
CA PHE A 483 9.91 5.68 17.95
C PHE A 483 9.63 4.18 17.96
N ASN A 484 10.47 3.43 18.67
CA ASN A 484 10.32 1.97 18.79
C ASN A 484 9.89 1.54 20.18
N CYS A 485 9.79 2.44 21.15
CA CYS A 485 9.51 2.14 22.55
C CYS A 485 10.50 1.13 23.15
N THR A 486 11.77 1.20 22.72
CA THR A 486 12.79 0.29 23.24
C THR A 486 13.00 0.51 24.72
N THR A 487 13.00 -0.59 25.48
CA THR A 487 13.34 -0.59 26.90
C THR A 487 14.86 -0.57 27.11
N SER A 488 15.32 -0.61 28.36
CA SER A 488 16.74 -0.65 28.71
C SER A 488 17.50 -1.85 28.13
N VAL A 489 16.80 -2.88 27.64
CA VAL A 489 17.39 -4.03 26.95
C VAL A 489 17.25 -3.85 25.44
N ILE A 490 18.33 -3.42 24.78
CA ILE A 490 18.38 -3.30 23.33
C ILE A 490 18.52 -4.70 22.72
N GLN A 491 17.53 -5.09 21.93
CA GLN A 491 17.53 -6.35 21.18
C GLN A 491 18.26 -6.18 19.84
N PRO A 492 18.91 -7.24 19.31
CA PRO A 492 19.41 -7.23 17.94
C PRO A 492 18.31 -6.83 16.95
N GLY A 493 18.59 -5.86 16.09
CA GLY A 493 17.62 -5.32 15.15
C GLY A 493 16.66 -4.26 15.72
N THR A 494 16.60 -4.06 17.04
CA THR A 494 15.80 -3.00 17.70
C THR A 494 14.32 -2.99 17.24
N PRO A 495 13.57 -4.10 17.40
CA PRO A 495 12.20 -4.23 16.86
C PRO A 495 11.25 -3.16 17.42
N ALA A 496 10.13 -2.96 16.73
CA ALA A 496 8.98 -2.22 17.27
C ALA A 496 8.50 -2.84 18.58
N GLN A 497 8.39 -2.03 19.63
CA GLN A 497 7.85 -2.44 20.92
C GLN A 497 6.68 -1.56 21.38
N CYS A 498 6.23 -0.59 20.59
CA CYS A 498 5.11 0.26 20.99
C CYS A 498 3.79 -0.50 20.92
N ASP A 499 2.98 -0.35 21.97
CA ASP A 499 1.61 -0.86 22.02
C ASP A 499 0.71 -0.05 21.08
N ARG A 500 0.96 1.26 20.95
CA ARG A 500 0.19 2.18 20.10
C ARG A 500 1.11 3.17 19.41
N VAL A 501 0.71 3.59 18.21
CA VAL A 501 1.37 4.67 17.44
C VAL A 501 0.34 5.62 16.86
N ALA A 502 0.75 6.86 16.64
CA ALA A 502 0.03 7.84 15.86
C ALA A 502 1.01 8.65 14.99
N LEU A 503 0.60 8.94 13.77
CA LEU A 503 1.33 9.67 12.74
C LEU A 503 0.35 10.60 12.02
N ALA A 504 0.79 11.84 11.79
CA ALA A 504 0.16 12.79 10.90
C ALA A 504 1.20 13.31 9.91
N GLN A 505 0.83 13.40 8.64
CA GLN A 505 1.69 13.89 7.58
C GLN A 505 0.90 14.91 6.74
N ALA A 506 1.56 15.99 6.37
CA ALA A 506 1.05 16.98 5.43
C ALA A 506 2.06 17.20 4.31
N GLN A 507 1.58 17.26 3.08
CA GLN A 507 2.41 17.41 1.90
C GLN A 507 1.83 18.46 0.97
N LEU A 508 2.61 19.49 0.64
CA LEU A 508 2.33 20.45 -0.40
C LEU A 508 3.14 20.07 -1.65
N ARG A 509 2.46 19.92 -2.79
CA ARG A 509 3.07 19.48 -4.05
C ARG A 509 2.67 20.42 -5.16
N SER A 510 3.64 20.90 -5.94
CA SER A 510 3.36 21.72 -7.12
C SER A 510 4.11 21.19 -8.33
N ASN A 511 3.38 20.92 -9.40
CA ASN A 511 3.95 20.52 -10.68
C ASN A 511 4.70 21.71 -11.28
N PHE A 512 5.86 21.46 -11.89
CA PHE A 512 6.58 22.45 -12.68
C PHE A 512 7.16 21.81 -13.94
N LEU A 513 7.28 22.59 -14.99
CA LEU A 513 7.92 22.19 -16.23
C LEU A 513 9.42 22.50 -16.13
N PHE A 514 10.26 21.50 -16.37
CA PHE A 514 11.71 21.70 -16.50
C PHE A 514 12.06 21.67 -18.00
N ASP A 515 12.26 22.84 -18.60
CA ASP A 515 12.37 23.01 -20.06
C ASP A 515 13.73 22.60 -20.64
N ALA A 516 14.70 22.21 -19.80
CA ALA A 516 16.07 21.91 -20.21
C ALA A 516 16.28 20.57 -20.94
N TRP A 517 15.24 19.75 -21.09
CA TRP A 517 15.28 18.43 -21.76
C TRP A 517 14.26 18.29 -22.88
N ARG A 518 13.82 19.42 -23.45
CA ARG A 518 12.96 19.47 -24.62
C ARG A 518 13.85 19.42 -25.86
N ASP A 519 14.26 18.23 -26.26
CA ASP A 519 14.92 18.04 -27.55
C ASP A 519 13.95 17.33 -28.50
N ASP A 520 13.35 18.16 -29.36
CA ASP A 520 12.64 17.72 -30.56
C ASP A 520 13.63 16.88 -31.39
N LEU A 521 13.40 15.58 -31.58
CA LEU A 521 13.89 14.78 -32.71
C LEU A 521 13.37 13.33 -32.62
N HIS A 522 12.83 12.86 -33.75
CA HIS A 522 12.26 11.55 -34.03
C HIS A 522 13.03 10.35 -33.44
N ASP A 523 12.62 9.78 -32.30
CA ASP A 523 12.94 8.39 -31.95
C ASP A 523 12.03 7.85 -30.84
N ASP A 524 11.21 6.86 -31.18
CA ASP A 524 9.94 6.54 -30.50
C ASP A 524 9.93 5.16 -29.81
N TRP A 525 11.06 4.66 -29.29
CA TRP A 525 11.04 3.32 -28.68
C TRP A 525 11.93 3.06 -27.45
N TRP A 526 12.78 4.00 -27.03
CA TRP A 526 13.52 3.89 -25.76
C TRP A 526 13.91 5.27 -25.22
N ARG A 527 12.97 5.98 -24.59
CA ARG A 527 13.31 7.08 -23.69
C ARG A 527 12.57 6.90 -22.36
N PRO A 528 13.26 6.84 -21.20
CA PRO A 528 12.61 7.01 -19.90
C PRO A 528 12.00 8.40 -19.93
N GLY A 529 10.68 8.47 -20.13
CA GLY A 529 9.98 9.73 -20.29
C GLY A 529 10.03 10.52 -18.99
N PHE A 530 11.03 11.40 -18.83
CA PHE A 530 10.98 12.54 -17.92
C PHE A 530 9.93 13.55 -18.41
N ASN A 531 8.71 13.07 -18.67
CA ASN A 531 7.59 13.88 -19.14
C ASN A 531 7.00 14.58 -17.92
N HIS A 532 7.11 15.91 -17.84
CA HIS A 532 6.29 16.91 -17.10
C HIS A 532 5.62 16.55 -15.74
N ARG A 533 6.00 15.44 -15.12
CA ARG A 533 5.51 14.89 -13.85
C ARG A 533 6.38 15.35 -12.68
N THR A 534 7.38 16.18 -12.98
CA THR A 534 8.24 16.83 -12.02
C THR A 534 7.42 17.76 -11.14
N ALA A 535 7.50 17.51 -9.85
CA ALA A 535 6.87 18.35 -8.85
C ALA A 535 7.86 18.63 -7.72
N TRP A 536 7.86 19.86 -7.22
CA TRP A 536 8.52 20.11 -5.95
C TRP A 536 7.54 19.72 -4.85
N VAL A 537 8.09 19.21 -3.76
CA VAL A 537 7.33 18.71 -2.62
C VAL A 537 7.89 19.35 -1.37
N LEU A 538 7.02 19.92 -0.56
CA LEU A 538 7.30 20.32 0.82
C LEU A 538 6.46 19.45 1.74
N PHE A 539 7.01 18.98 2.84
CA PHE A 539 6.27 18.15 3.77
C PHE A 539 6.63 18.41 5.23
N ALA A 540 5.69 18.08 6.09
CA ALA A 540 5.82 18.11 7.53
C ALA A 540 5.20 16.85 8.11
N ASP A 541 5.95 16.16 8.97
CA ASP A 541 5.48 14.95 9.65
C ASP A 541 5.53 15.10 11.15
N ALA A 542 4.58 14.47 11.81
CA ALA A 542 4.52 14.39 13.26
C ALA A 542 4.10 12.99 13.67
N GLY A 543 4.87 12.33 14.54
CA GLY A 543 4.47 11.02 15.04
C GLY A 543 5.13 10.61 16.34
N ARG A 544 4.54 9.60 16.96
CA ARG A 544 4.95 9.04 18.25
C ARG A 544 4.37 7.65 18.46
N GLY A 545 5.16 6.78 19.08
CA GLY A 545 4.71 5.54 19.70
C GLY A 545 4.72 5.63 21.24
N TRP A 546 3.91 4.78 21.87
CA TRP A 546 3.89 4.63 23.33
C TRP A 546 3.45 3.24 23.77
N MET A 547 3.80 2.90 25.01
CA MET A 547 3.36 1.68 25.68
C MET A 547 2.10 1.97 26.52
N VAL A 548 1.20 0.99 26.58
CA VAL A 548 0.01 1.00 27.43
C VAL A 548 0.26 0.13 28.67
N HIS A 549 1.03 -0.94 28.52
CA HIS A 549 1.40 -1.84 29.61
C HIS A 549 2.74 -1.43 30.23
N ARG A 550 2.87 -1.66 31.55
CA ARG A 550 4.14 -1.51 32.26
C ARG A 550 4.95 -2.78 32.11
N GLU A 551 6.07 -2.70 31.41
CA GLU A 551 7.09 -3.74 31.46
C GLU A 551 8.04 -3.46 32.64
N SER A 552 8.44 -4.49 33.37
CA SER A 552 9.40 -4.35 34.47
C SER A 552 10.73 -3.83 33.90
N GLY A 553 11.18 -2.64 34.33
CA GLY A 553 12.43 -2.03 33.85
C GLY A 553 12.32 -1.15 32.59
N SER A 554 11.12 -0.79 32.12
CA SER A 554 10.95 0.06 30.95
C SER A 554 10.94 1.58 31.27
N ALA A 555 11.80 2.36 30.62
CA ALA A 555 11.48 3.73 30.22
C ALA A 555 11.14 3.71 28.72
N PRO A 556 10.09 4.39 28.21
CA PRO A 556 9.21 5.37 28.86
C PRO A 556 8.14 4.81 29.82
N THR A 557 7.62 5.70 30.68
CA THR A 557 6.42 5.46 31.50
C THR A 557 5.21 5.12 30.61
N PRO A 558 4.44 4.06 30.92
CA PRO A 558 3.25 3.72 30.17
C PRO A 558 2.22 4.84 30.24
N VAL A 559 1.50 5.04 29.14
CA VAL A 559 0.35 5.94 29.07
C VAL A 559 -0.89 5.16 29.48
N SER A 560 -1.81 5.80 30.20
CA SER A 560 -3.07 5.17 30.60
C SER A 560 -3.84 4.62 29.38
N ARG A 561 -4.57 3.52 29.58
CA ARG A 561 -5.35 2.82 28.54
C ARG A 561 -6.33 3.73 27.81
N ASP A 562 -6.87 4.72 28.52
CA ASP A 562 -7.88 5.67 28.03
C ASP A 562 -7.29 7.04 27.67
N ALA A 563 -5.96 7.18 27.66
CA ALA A 563 -5.28 8.44 27.37
C ALA A 563 -4.47 8.39 26.07
N ILE A 564 -4.32 9.57 25.47
CA ILE A 564 -3.41 9.83 24.35
C ILE A 564 -2.29 10.74 24.87
N PRO A 565 -1.02 10.56 24.45
CA PRO A 565 0.06 11.47 24.80
C PRO A 565 -0.27 12.92 24.45
N ALA A 566 0.24 13.86 25.24
CA ALA A 566 0.14 15.29 24.92
C ALA A 566 0.78 15.59 23.55
N LEU A 567 0.15 16.47 22.75
CA LEU A 567 0.60 16.79 21.38
C LEU A 567 2.03 17.36 21.35
N ASN A 568 2.45 18.07 22.40
CA ASN A 568 3.81 18.60 22.51
C ASN A 568 4.89 17.51 22.65
N SER A 569 4.49 16.26 22.90
CA SER A 569 5.39 15.12 23.06
C SER A 569 5.66 14.39 21.74
N PHE A 570 4.96 14.74 20.66
CA PHE A 570 5.17 14.20 19.33
C PHE A 570 6.47 14.74 18.73
N LYS A 571 7.21 13.87 18.05
CA LYS A 571 8.41 14.25 17.31
C LYS A 571 8.01 14.68 15.91
N MET A 572 8.73 15.66 15.37
CA MET A 572 8.37 16.34 14.13
C MET A 572 9.59 16.55 13.25
N ASP A 573 9.38 16.48 11.94
CA ASP A 573 10.35 16.89 10.94
C ASP A 573 9.74 17.84 9.91
N LEU A 574 10.63 18.47 9.14
CA LEU A 574 10.28 19.21 7.95
C LEU A 574 11.19 18.75 6.83
N GLY A 575 10.66 18.73 5.61
CA GLY A 575 11.46 18.39 4.46
C GLY A 575 10.97 18.97 3.15
N ALA A 576 11.84 18.83 2.16
CA ALA A 576 11.63 19.29 0.80
C ALA A 576 12.22 18.28 -0.18
N GLY A 577 11.73 18.25 -1.41
CA GLY A 577 12.27 17.37 -2.43
C GLY A 577 11.67 17.59 -3.81
N VAL A 578 12.11 16.75 -4.74
CA VAL A 578 11.64 16.72 -6.11
C VAL A 578 11.13 15.31 -6.40
N ASP A 579 9.89 15.23 -6.86
CA ASP A 579 9.22 14.03 -7.34
C ASP A 579 9.28 14.04 -8.87
N PHE A 580 9.88 13.02 -9.49
CA PHE A 580 10.01 12.88 -10.93
C PHE A 580 8.89 12.02 -11.56
N GLY A 581 7.92 11.57 -10.76
CA GLY A 581 6.81 10.71 -11.18
C GLY A 581 7.06 9.24 -10.86
N ASP A 582 8.20 8.69 -11.29
CA ASP A 582 8.58 7.28 -11.07
C ASP A 582 9.49 7.09 -9.84
N PHE A 583 10.14 8.17 -9.39
CA PHE A 583 10.91 8.21 -8.16
C PHE A 583 10.99 9.66 -7.65
N GLY A 584 11.29 9.84 -6.37
CA GLY A 584 11.46 11.14 -5.74
C GLY A 584 12.68 11.19 -4.84
N VAL A 585 13.30 12.36 -4.76
CA VAL A 585 14.47 12.63 -3.91
C VAL A 585 14.11 13.71 -2.92
N TYR A 586 14.29 13.42 -1.63
CA TYR A 586 13.82 14.26 -0.53
C TYR A 586 14.89 14.45 0.53
N TRP A 587 14.88 15.62 1.17
CA TRP A 587 15.67 15.93 2.35
C TRP A 587 14.73 16.20 3.51
N ALA A 588 15.04 15.63 4.68
CA ALA A 588 14.27 15.84 5.90
C ALA A 588 15.17 16.19 7.09
N LYS A 589 14.69 17.07 7.97
CA LYS A 589 15.38 17.51 9.17
C LYS A 589 14.43 17.48 10.37
N ALA A 590 14.86 16.86 11.46
CA ALA A 590 14.14 16.90 12.72
C ALA A 590 14.06 18.34 13.26
N VAL A 591 12.87 18.75 13.72
CA VAL A 591 12.61 20.14 14.16
C VAL A 591 13.05 20.40 15.60
N ARG A 592 12.90 19.40 16.49
CA ARG A 592 13.14 19.57 17.93
C ARG A 592 14.44 18.94 18.42
N ASP A 593 15.15 18.26 17.54
CA ASP A 593 16.40 17.55 17.84
C ASP A 593 17.50 18.13 16.93
N ASN A 594 18.08 19.26 17.36
CA ASN A 594 19.00 20.05 16.55
C ASN A 594 20.23 19.27 16.06
N ASP A 595 20.69 18.31 16.86
CA ASP A 595 21.85 17.47 16.57
C ASP A 595 21.56 16.36 15.54
N ALA A 596 20.28 16.07 15.26
CA ALA A 596 19.93 15.05 14.28
C ALA A 596 20.33 15.51 12.86
N PRO A 597 21.07 14.71 12.07
CA PRO A 597 21.52 15.14 10.74
C PRO A 597 20.35 15.36 9.77
N ILE A 598 20.58 16.14 8.72
CA ILE A 598 19.68 16.16 7.55
C ILE A 598 19.79 14.79 6.86
N ARG A 599 18.65 14.18 6.55
CA ARG A 599 18.59 12.87 5.88
C ARG A 599 18.16 13.02 4.44
N LEU A 600 18.90 12.39 3.53
CA LEU A 600 18.54 12.22 2.12
C LEU A 600 17.76 10.91 1.96
N ILE A 601 16.67 10.95 1.22
CA ILE A 601 15.78 9.81 1.00
C ILE A 601 15.43 9.74 -0.47
N VAL A 602 15.53 8.55 -1.03
CA VAL A 602 15.06 8.24 -2.38
C VAL A 602 13.83 7.34 -2.23
N ARG A 603 12.71 7.77 -2.79
CA ARG A 603 11.47 6.99 -2.84
C ARG A 603 11.21 6.54 -4.28
N LEU A 604 10.77 5.30 -4.47
CA LEU A 604 10.38 4.76 -5.79
C LEU A 604 8.88 4.82 -6.04
N GLN A 605 8.16 5.28 -5.04
CA GLN A 605 6.75 5.58 -5.11
C GLN A 605 6.57 6.98 -4.58
N ARG A 606 5.42 7.58 -4.88
CA ARG A 606 5.06 8.82 -4.22
C ARG A 606 5.05 8.60 -2.72
N ARG A 607 5.57 9.58 -2.00
CA ARG A 607 5.63 9.59 -0.54
C ARG A 607 4.24 9.47 0.11
N PHE A 608 3.19 9.78 -0.64
CA PHE A 608 1.81 9.93 -0.20
C PHE A 608 0.84 9.00 -0.92
#